data_AF-A0A136Q1C7-F1
#
_entry.id   AF-A0A136Q1C7-F1
#
_cell.length_a   1.000
_cell.length_b   1.000
_cell.length_c   1.000
_cell.angle_alpha   90.00
_cell.angle_beta   90.00
_cell.angle_gamma   90.00
#
_symmetry.space_group_name_H-M   'P 1'
#
loop_
_entity.id
_entity.type
_entity.pdbx_description
1 polymer ?
#
loop_
_entity_poly.entity_id
_entity_poly.type
_entity_poly.pdbx_seq_one_letter_code
_entity_poly.pdbx_strand_id
1 'polypeptide(L)'
;MYQLFQRHRSKKKKGFTLIELIIVIAILAILAAILIPNMIGYINEANSSVATANARSVYSAAAAAAAISLTQDPVDPVATITNETVAALGDTGFAGRIKTLLGDNFSGLITVNVNGNQVTSTTWTDEGDPTKTGTYTP
;
A
#
# COMPACT_ATOMS: atom_id res chain seq x y z
N MET A 1 -51.89 -39.87 -46.63
CA MET A 1 -50.54 -39.30 -46.57
C MET A 1 -50.32 -38.77 -45.15
N TYR A 2 -49.43 -39.42 -44.41
CA TYR A 2 -49.13 -39.38 -42.96
C TYR A 2 -49.48 -38.15 -42.11
N GLN A 3 -50.29 -38.36 -41.06
CA GLN A 3 -50.20 -37.56 -39.84
C GLN A 3 -48.97 -38.03 -39.05
N LEU A 4 -47.91 -37.24 -39.06
CA LEU A 4 -46.70 -37.46 -38.27
C LEU A 4 -47.02 -37.20 -36.79
N PHE A 5 -46.94 -38.27 -35.99
CA PHE A 5 -47.02 -38.24 -34.54
C PHE A 5 -45.80 -37.46 -33.98
N GLN A 6 -45.95 -36.16 -33.74
CA GLN A 6 -44.92 -35.35 -33.09
C GLN A 6 -44.84 -35.72 -31.60
N ARG A 7 -43.90 -36.62 -31.28
CA ARG A 7 -43.48 -36.93 -29.91
C ARG A 7 -42.89 -35.67 -29.26
N HIS A 8 -43.68 -34.98 -28.43
CA HIS A 8 -43.17 -33.96 -27.52
C HIS A 8 -42.29 -34.63 -26.46
N ARG A 9 -40.97 -34.53 -26.63
CA ARG A 9 -39.99 -34.99 -25.64
C ARG A 9 -39.94 -33.94 -24.54
N SER A 10 -40.70 -34.12 -23.46
CA SER A 10 -40.59 -33.28 -22.26
C SER A 10 -39.15 -33.34 -21.74
N LYS A 11 -38.40 -32.24 -21.87
CA LYS A 11 -37.05 -32.11 -21.31
C LYS A 11 -37.19 -32.20 -19.80
N LYS A 12 -36.77 -33.32 -19.19
CA LYS A 12 -36.67 -33.46 -17.74
C LYS A 12 -35.76 -32.35 -17.24
N LYS A 13 -36.30 -31.34 -16.55
CA LYS A 13 -35.48 -30.36 -15.83
C LYS A 13 -34.80 -31.12 -14.70
N LYS A 14 -33.49 -31.35 -14.82
CA LYS A 14 -32.66 -31.80 -13.71
C LYS A 14 -32.57 -30.63 -12.73
N GLY A 15 -33.29 -30.71 -11.61
CA GLY A 15 -33.14 -29.77 -10.52
C GLY A 15 -31.85 -30.06 -9.75
N PHE A 16 -31.16 -29.02 -9.30
CA PHE A 16 -30.06 -29.13 -8.35
C PHE A 16 -30.61 -29.70 -7.05
N THR A 17 -29.93 -30.66 -6.44
CA THR A 17 -30.40 -31.23 -5.18
C THR A 17 -30.02 -30.29 -4.03
N LEU A 18 -30.88 -30.17 -3.01
CA LEU A 18 -30.54 -29.39 -1.82
C LEU A 18 -29.30 -29.97 -1.11
N ILE A 19 -29.11 -31.28 -1.17
CA ILE A 19 -27.94 -31.97 -0.59
C ILE A 19 -26.63 -31.56 -1.27
N GLU A 20 -26.62 -31.36 -2.60
CA GLU A 20 -25.45 -30.84 -3.31
C GLU A 20 -25.09 -29.43 -2.82
N LEU A 21 -26.09 -28.59 -2.53
CA LEU A 21 -25.83 -27.22 -2.06
C LEU A 21 -25.27 -27.20 -0.63
N ILE A 22 -25.80 -28.04 0.28
CA ILE A 22 -25.34 -28.03 1.68
C ILE A 22 -23.90 -28.54 1.81
N ILE A 23 -23.50 -29.53 1.01
CA ILE A 23 -22.12 -30.05 1.03
C ILE A 23 -21.14 -28.98 0.53
N VAL A 24 -21.52 -28.22 -0.50
CA VAL A 24 -20.67 -27.16 -1.06
C VAL A 24 -20.42 -26.05 -0.02
N ILE A 25 -21.48 -25.54 0.62
CA ILE A 25 -21.31 -24.49 1.63
C ILE A 25 -20.58 -25.01 2.88
N ALA A 26 -20.72 -26.31 3.21
CA ALA A 26 -19.98 -26.92 4.31
C ALA A 26 -18.47 -26.94 4.04
N ILE A 27 -18.06 -27.34 2.82
CA ILE A 27 -16.64 -27.31 2.43
C ILE A 27 -16.12 -25.87 2.36
N LEU A 28 -16.90 -24.94 1.78
CA LEU A 28 -16.54 -23.52 1.74
C LEU A 28 -16.35 -22.92 3.14
N ALA A 29 -17.18 -23.29 4.11
CA ALA A 29 -17.04 -22.85 5.50
C ALA A 29 -15.73 -23.35 6.12
N ILE A 30 -15.36 -24.62 5.89
CA ILE A 30 -14.10 -25.18 6.38
C ILE A 30 -12.91 -24.45 5.75
N LEU A 31 -12.91 -24.24 4.43
CA LEU A 31 -11.84 -23.53 3.73
C LEU A 31 -11.73 -22.07 4.19
N ALA A 32 -12.85 -21.37 4.35
CA ALA A 32 -12.86 -19.99 4.82
C ALA A 32 -12.28 -19.86 6.24
N ALA A 33 -12.59 -20.81 7.14
CA ALA A 33 -12.14 -20.78 8.52
C ALA A 33 -10.60 -20.82 8.65
N ILE A 34 -9.90 -21.57 7.79
CA ILE A 34 -8.43 -21.61 7.77
C ILE A 34 -7.81 -20.52 6.88
N LEU A 35 -8.49 -20.08 5.83
CA LEU A 35 -7.95 -19.11 4.88
C LEU A 35 -7.92 -17.68 5.43
N ILE A 36 -9.01 -17.23 6.07
CA ILE A 36 -9.16 -15.85 6.54
C ILE A 36 -8.03 -15.42 7.51
N PRO A 37 -7.70 -16.15 8.59
CA PRO A 37 -6.65 -15.71 9.52
C PRO A 37 -5.28 -15.62 8.84
N ASN A 38 -4.95 -16.58 7.97
CA ASN A 38 -3.69 -16.57 7.23
C ASN A 38 -3.60 -15.37 6.28
N MET A 39 -4.70 -15.03 5.59
CA MET A 39 -4.74 -13.91 4.65
C MET A 39 -4.50 -12.56 5.32
N ILE A 40 -5.03 -12.33 6.54
CA ILE A 40 -4.82 -11.08 7.29
C ILE A 40 -3.33 -10.85 7.58
N GLY A 41 -2.60 -11.90 7.98
CA GLY A 41 -1.15 -11.82 8.21
C GLY A 41 -0.39 -11.39 6.95
N TYR A 42 -0.71 -11.99 5.81
CA TYR A 42 -0.07 -11.63 4.53
C TYR A 42 -0.36 -10.18 4.10
N ILE A 43 -1.58 -9.69 4.33
CA ILE A 43 -1.94 -8.29 4.03
C ILE A 43 -1.12 -7.34 4.91
N ASN A 44 -0.99 -7.64 6.20
CA ASN A 44 -0.21 -6.81 7.12
C ASN A 44 1.29 -6.76 6.73
N GLU A 45 1.87 -7.91 6.39
CA GLU A 45 3.25 -8.00 5.91
C GLU A 45 3.43 -7.24 4.59
N ALA A 46 2.49 -7.38 3.64
CA ALA A 46 2.51 -6.65 2.39
C ALA A 46 2.44 -5.12 2.62
N ASN A 47 1.56 -4.67 3.51
CA ASN A 47 1.45 -3.25 3.88
C ASN A 47 2.75 -2.75 4.53
N SER A 48 3.35 -3.52 5.45
CA SER A 48 4.63 -3.19 6.10
C SER A 48 5.78 -3.09 5.08
N SER A 49 5.83 -4.02 4.12
CA SER A 49 6.81 -4.03 3.04
C SER A 49 6.69 -2.79 2.14
N VAL A 50 5.46 -2.44 1.73
CA VAL A 50 5.18 -1.21 0.96
C VAL A 50 5.57 0.03 1.75
N ALA A 51 5.18 0.10 3.02
CA ALA A 51 5.49 1.25 3.87
C ALA A 51 7.01 1.42 4.07
N THR A 52 7.74 0.32 4.26
CA THR A 52 9.22 0.33 4.37
C THR A 52 9.88 0.72 3.05
N ALA A 53 9.37 0.25 1.91
CA ALA A 53 9.85 0.66 0.59
C ALA A 53 9.65 2.16 0.36
N ASN A 54 8.48 2.69 0.73
CA ASN A 54 8.19 4.12 0.66
C ASN A 54 9.13 4.92 1.58
N ALA A 55 9.36 4.47 2.83
CA ALA A 55 10.30 5.11 3.75
C ALA A 55 11.73 5.15 3.18
N ARG A 56 12.18 4.09 2.48
CA ARG A 56 13.46 4.07 1.77
C ARG A 56 13.52 5.08 0.62
N SER A 57 12.44 5.21 -0.15
CA SER A 57 12.34 6.23 -1.20
C SER A 57 12.47 7.64 -0.61
N VAL A 58 11.77 7.90 0.50
CA VAL A 58 11.88 9.16 1.26
C VAL A 58 13.31 9.37 1.75
N TYR A 59 13.97 8.32 2.28
CA TYR A 59 15.36 8.42 2.72
C TYR A 59 16.30 8.77 1.57
N SER A 60 16.18 8.11 0.43
CA SER A 60 17.02 8.37 -0.74
C SER A 60 16.87 9.83 -1.20
N ALA A 61 15.63 10.32 -1.30
CA ALA A 61 15.35 11.72 -1.65
C ALA A 61 15.90 12.69 -0.61
N ALA A 62 15.69 12.42 0.68
CA ALA A 62 16.16 13.26 1.77
C ALA A 62 17.69 13.27 1.88
N ALA A 63 18.37 12.14 1.72
CA ALA A 63 19.82 12.05 1.75
C ALA A 63 20.45 12.80 0.57
N ALA A 64 19.87 12.67 -0.63
CA ALA A 64 20.27 13.46 -1.79
C ALA A 64 20.03 14.96 -1.56
N ALA A 65 18.87 15.33 -0.99
CA ALA A 65 18.57 16.69 -0.61
C ALA A 65 19.55 17.23 0.46
N ALA A 66 19.97 16.43 1.43
CA ALA A 66 20.97 16.87 2.41
C ALA A 66 22.33 17.11 1.73
N ALA A 67 22.75 16.18 0.86
CA ALA A 67 24.04 16.24 0.18
C ALA A 67 24.18 17.47 -0.73
N ILE A 68 23.16 17.80 -1.55
CA ILE A 68 23.28 18.97 -2.45
C ILE A 68 22.94 20.31 -1.77
N SER A 69 22.36 20.31 -0.57
CA SER A 69 22.29 21.52 0.25
C SER A 69 23.68 21.97 0.73
N LEU A 70 24.66 21.06 0.83
CA LEU A 70 26.03 21.44 1.21
C LEU A 70 26.78 22.23 0.13
N THR A 71 26.34 22.19 -1.12
CA THR A 71 27.10 22.72 -2.27
C THR A 71 26.44 23.90 -2.98
N GLN A 72 25.11 23.96 -3.02
CA GLN A 72 24.39 24.86 -3.93
C GLN A 72 23.80 26.09 -3.23
N ASP A 73 23.30 25.91 -2.02
CA ASP A 73 22.87 26.94 -1.08
C ASP A 73 22.94 26.29 0.30
N PRO A 74 23.88 26.65 1.19
CA PRO A 74 24.03 26.04 2.51
C PRO A 74 22.89 26.47 3.43
N VAL A 75 21.67 26.06 3.07
CA VAL A 75 20.56 25.90 3.98
C VAL A 75 20.83 24.57 4.64
N ASP A 76 21.33 24.62 5.87
CA ASP A 76 21.42 23.43 6.69
C ASP A 76 20.05 22.71 6.69
N PRO A 77 20.00 21.38 6.67
CA PRO A 77 18.76 20.66 6.92
C PRO A 77 18.38 20.89 8.40
N VAL A 78 17.85 22.07 8.72
CA VAL A 78 17.68 22.56 10.11
C VAL A 78 16.36 22.09 10.74
N ALA A 79 15.43 21.52 9.97
CA ALA A 79 14.17 21.08 10.53
C ALA A 79 13.87 19.64 10.15
N THR A 80 13.72 18.82 11.18
CA THR A 80 13.03 17.53 11.06
C THR A 80 11.64 17.80 10.47
N ILE A 81 11.31 17.12 9.38
CA ILE A 81 9.96 17.13 8.82
C ILE A 81 9.16 16.11 9.60
N THR A 82 7.96 16.46 10.07
CA THR A 82 7.14 15.56 10.90
C THR A 82 5.72 15.45 10.36
N ASN A 83 5.35 14.26 9.90
CA ASN A 83 4.01 13.90 9.42
C ASN A 83 3.42 14.90 8.42
N GLU A 84 4.19 15.27 7.40
CA GLU A 84 3.75 16.16 6.34
C GLU A 84 3.47 15.39 5.05
N THR A 85 2.49 15.80 4.26
CA THR A 85 2.37 15.30 2.89
C THR A 85 3.43 15.96 2.01
N VAL A 86 3.89 15.26 0.97
CA VAL A 86 4.88 15.82 0.04
C VAL A 86 4.37 17.11 -0.63
N ALA A 87 3.07 17.18 -0.91
CA ALA A 87 2.43 18.37 -1.48
C ALA A 87 2.48 19.58 -0.53
N ALA A 88 2.44 19.37 0.78
CA ALA A 88 2.47 20.42 1.81
C ALA A 88 3.88 20.92 2.14
N LEU A 89 4.93 20.22 1.70
CA LEU A 89 6.31 20.69 1.86
C LEU A 89 6.50 22.02 1.12
N GLY A 90 7.25 22.92 1.76
CA GLY A 90 7.66 24.19 1.14
C GLY A 90 8.51 23.94 -0.12
N ASP A 91 8.44 24.86 -1.08
CA ASP A 91 9.02 24.66 -2.42
C ASP A 91 10.53 24.99 -2.52
N THR A 92 11.13 25.49 -1.45
CA THR A 92 12.55 25.90 -1.42
C THR A 92 13.35 25.17 -0.33
N GLY A 93 14.67 25.30 -0.40
CA GLY A 93 15.59 24.70 0.59
C GLY A 93 15.49 23.18 0.64
N PHE A 94 15.84 22.59 1.79
CA PHE A 94 15.84 21.14 1.99
C PHE A 94 14.49 20.47 1.68
N ALA A 95 13.38 21.02 2.20
CA ALA A 95 12.03 20.46 2.00
C ALA A 95 11.60 20.49 0.52
N GLY A 96 11.83 21.59 -0.20
CA GLY A 96 11.46 21.71 -1.62
C GLY A 96 12.24 20.76 -2.52
N ARG A 97 13.48 20.46 -2.13
CA ARG A 97 14.33 19.50 -2.85
C ARG A 97 13.82 18.08 -2.65
N ILE A 98 13.39 17.72 -1.44
CA ILE A 98 12.72 16.44 -1.18
C ILE A 98 11.45 16.33 -2.01
N LYS A 99 10.62 17.38 -2.02
CA LYS A 99 9.39 17.45 -2.83
C LYS A 99 9.68 17.21 -4.31
N THR A 100 10.67 17.89 -4.86
CA THR A 100 11.10 17.72 -6.26
C THR A 100 11.60 16.30 -6.55
N LEU A 101 12.34 15.69 -5.62
CA LEU A 101 12.93 14.36 -5.81
C LEU A 101 11.92 13.22 -5.65
N LEU A 102 10.93 13.36 -4.76
CA LEU A 102 9.85 12.38 -4.60
C LEU A 102 8.74 12.55 -5.64
N GLY A 103 8.53 13.78 -6.10
CA GLY A 103 7.47 14.16 -7.02
C GLY A 103 6.13 14.38 -6.34
N ASP A 104 5.28 15.20 -6.98
CA ASP A 104 4.00 15.65 -6.42
C ASP A 104 2.95 14.53 -6.26
N ASN A 105 3.16 13.38 -6.92
CA ASN A 105 2.26 12.22 -6.85
C ASN A 105 2.62 11.25 -5.72
N PHE A 106 3.67 11.52 -4.95
CA PHE A 106 4.01 10.68 -3.81
C PHE A 106 2.97 10.87 -2.69
N SER A 107 2.20 9.83 -2.41
CA SER A 107 1.12 9.85 -1.42
C SER A 107 1.60 9.38 -0.05
N GLY A 108 0.90 9.85 0.99
CA GLY A 108 1.19 9.54 2.38
C GLY A 108 2.01 10.62 3.10
N LEU A 109 2.03 10.50 4.41
CA LEU A 109 2.72 11.39 5.32
C LEU A 109 4.17 10.94 5.46
N ILE A 110 5.09 11.89 5.44
CA ILE A 110 6.51 11.65 5.62
C ILE A 110 7.01 12.30 6.91
N THR A 111 7.93 11.60 7.58
CA THR A 111 8.75 12.14 8.65
C THR A 111 10.21 11.91 8.28
N VAL A 112 11.04 12.95 8.39
CA VAL A 112 12.46 12.92 8.05
C VAL A 112 13.24 13.48 9.24
N ASN A 113 13.93 12.59 9.96
CA ASN A 113 14.75 12.96 11.11
C ASN A 113 16.16 13.29 10.64
N VAL A 114 16.65 14.47 11.00
CA VAL A 114 17.96 14.98 10.63
C VAL A 114 18.80 15.28 11.88
N ASN A 115 20.10 14.99 11.82
CA ASN A 115 21.07 15.37 12.85
C ASN A 115 22.27 16.02 12.16
N GLY A 116 22.44 17.33 12.36
CA GLY A 116 23.32 18.14 11.55
C GLY A 116 22.93 18.00 10.07
N ASN A 117 23.91 17.72 9.21
CA ASN A 117 23.69 17.57 7.76
C ASN A 117 23.37 16.14 7.32
N GLN A 118 23.03 15.23 8.24
CA GLN A 118 22.75 13.83 7.93
C GLN A 118 21.30 13.47 8.23
N VAL A 119 20.66 12.76 7.29
CA VAL A 119 19.37 12.11 7.52
C VAL A 119 19.62 10.87 8.36
N THR A 120 19.02 10.81 9.54
CA THR A 120 19.21 9.74 10.52
C THR A 120 18.15 8.66 10.40
N SER A 121 16.92 9.03 10.05
CA SER A 121 15.86 8.07 9.75
C SER A 121 14.73 8.73 8.97
N THR A 122 13.94 7.92 8.30
CA THR A 122 12.69 8.36 7.67
C THR A 122 11.54 7.45 8.08
N THR A 123 10.34 8.00 8.06
CA THR A 123 9.11 7.25 8.30
C THR A 123 8.10 7.66 7.24
N TRP A 124 7.41 6.67 6.70
CA TRP A 124 6.26 6.86 5.85
C TRP A 124 5.03 6.32 6.56
N THR A 125 3.92 7.04 6.49
CA THR A 125 2.65 6.64 7.08
C THR A 125 1.53 6.90 6.08
N ASP A 126 0.65 5.92 5.88
CA ASP A 126 -0.52 6.08 5.03
C ASP A 126 -1.44 7.18 5.58
N GLU A 127 -1.92 8.07 4.71
CA GLU A 127 -2.74 9.21 5.10
C GLU A 127 -4.16 8.80 5.55
N GLY A 128 -4.69 7.71 4.98
CA GLY A 128 -6.01 7.19 5.30
C GLY A 128 -6.01 6.17 6.44
N ASP A 129 -4.86 5.56 6.75
CA ASP A 129 -4.70 4.56 7.80
C ASP A 129 -3.34 4.68 8.52
N PRO A 130 -3.28 5.38 9.67
CA PRO A 130 -2.03 5.63 10.37
C PRO A 130 -1.38 4.36 10.94
N THR A 131 -2.07 3.22 10.94
CA THR A 131 -1.50 1.93 11.37
C THR A 131 -0.55 1.35 10.32
N LYS A 132 -0.67 1.79 9.06
CA LYS A 132 0.22 1.42 7.96
C LYS A 132 1.39 2.39 7.91
N THR A 133 2.39 2.10 8.73
CA THR A 133 3.61 2.89 8.82
C THR A 133 4.84 2.02 8.61
N GLY A 134 5.89 2.61 8.07
CA GLY A 134 7.17 1.97 7.81
C GLY A 134 8.29 2.93 8.12
N THR A 135 9.33 2.44 8.78
CA THR A 135 10.51 3.24 9.15
C THR A 135 11.73 2.71 8.44
N TYR A 136 12.64 3.60 8.08
CA TYR A 136 13.95 3.25 7.57
C TYR A 136 15.01 4.02 8.34
N THR A 137 15.97 3.28 8.88
CA THR A 137 17.19 3.81 9.50
C THR A 137 18.37 3.13 8.78
N PRO A 138 19.31 3.91 8.20
CA PRO A 138 20.46 3.39 7.48
C PRO A 138 21.44 2.62 8.36
#